data_AF-A0A239IMQ9-F1
#
_entry.id   AF-A0A239IMQ9-F1
#
_cell.length_a   1.000
_cell.length_b   1.000
_cell.length_c   1.000
_cell.angle_alpha   90.00
_cell.angle_beta   90.00
_cell.angle_gamma   90.00
#
_symmetry.space_group_name_H-M   'P 1'
#
loop_
_entity.id
_entity.type
_entity.pdbx_description
1 polymer ?
#
loop_
_entity_poly.entity_id
_entity_poly.type
_entity_poly.pdbx_seq_one_letter_code
_entity_poly.pdbx_strand_id
1 'polypeptide(L)'
;MKEYIRGLERRTITTFFGGIYALALLFALFPPLYMWGSGIRFEILGIPFAIMYWLINGLVLGFTLWGLYIVEDIRGELDEDLLPATAPLSGE
;
A
#
# COMPACT_ATOMS: atom_id res chain seq x y z
N MET A 1 14.93 11.28 13.07
CA MET A 1 14.02 10.76 12.02
C MET A 1 12.74 10.15 12.59
N LYS A 2 12.81 9.22 13.55
CA LYS A 2 11.57 8.65 14.16
C LYS A 2 10.67 9.70 14.82
N GLU A 3 11.25 10.70 15.50
CA GLU A 3 10.49 11.81 16.10
C GLU A 3 9.74 12.67 15.07
N TYR A 4 10.34 12.88 13.89
CA TYR A 4 9.67 13.56 12.79
C TYR A 4 8.45 12.77 12.30
N ILE A 5 8.60 11.45 12.12
CA ILE A 5 7.50 10.56 11.71
C ILE A 5 6.38 10.54 12.76
N ARG A 6 6.73 10.54 14.05
CA ARG A 6 5.76 10.61 15.15
C ARG A 6 4.98 11.92 15.18
N GLY A 7 5.62 13.02 14.80
CA GLY A 7 4.98 14.34 14.72
C GLY A 7 4.12 14.57 13.48
N LEU A 8 4.08 13.64 12.52
CA LEU A 8 3.22 13.77 11.34
C LEU A 8 1.75 13.54 11.69
N GLU A 9 0.88 14.34 11.08
CA GLU A 9 -0.56 14.15 11.17
C GLU A 9 -0.97 12.85 10.47
N ARG A 10 -1.85 12.07 11.11
CA ARG A 10 -2.37 10.81 10.56
C ARG A 10 -2.98 11.01 9.17
N ARG A 11 -3.72 12.11 8.97
CA ARG A 11 -4.33 12.46 7.68
C ARG A 11 -3.28 12.58 6.56
N THR A 12 -2.12 13.15 6.84
CA THR A 12 -1.03 13.29 5.86
C THR A 12 -0.50 11.92 5.46
N ILE A 13 -0.27 11.04 6.44
CA ILE A 13 0.21 9.67 6.20
C ILE A 13 -0.82 8.90 5.35
N THR A 14 -2.08 8.90 5.76
CA THR A 14 -3.16 8.22 5.04
C THR A 14 -3.33 8.76 3.63
N THR A 15 -3.25 10.08 3.44
CA THR A 15 -3.38 10.70 2.10
C THR A 15 -2.18 10.35 1.22
N PHE A 16 -0.97 10.34 1.77
CA PHE A 16 0.23 10.01 1.02
C PHE A 16 0.26 8.55 0.58
N PHE A 17 0.18 7.61 1.53
CA PHE A 17 0.21 6.17 1.21
C PHE A 17 -1.05 5.73 0.45
N GLY A 18 -2.22 6.23 0.84
CA GLY A 18 -3.48 5.97 0.13
C GLY A 18 -3.47 6.55 -1.29
N GLY A 19 -2.85 7.71 -1.50
CA GLY A 19 -2.67 8.31 -2.83
C GLY A 19 -1.79 7.46 -3.73
N ILE A 20 -0.65 6.98 -3.24
CA ILE A 20 0.22 6.07 -4.00
C ILE A 20 -0.51 4.76 -4.32
N TYR A 21 -1.23 4.21 -3.34
CA TYR A 21 -2.04 3.00 -3.52
C TYR A 21 -3.09 3.17 -4.61
N ALA A 22 -3.89 4.25 -4.55
CA ALA A 22 -4.91 4.55 -5.54
C ALA A 22 -4.32 4.77 -6.94
N LEU A 23 -3.17 5.45 -7.02
CA LEU A 23 -2.48 5.68 -8.29
C LEU A 23 -1.94 4.38 -8.90
N ALA A 24 -1.36 3.50 -8.10
CA ALA A 24 -0.90 2.19 -8.55
C ALA A 24 -2.08 1.32 -9.07
N LEU A 25 -3.23 1.35 -8.38
CA LEU A 25 -4.43 0.67 -8.87
C LEU A 25 -4.94 1.27 -10.18
N LEU A 26 -4.95 2.60 -10.31
CA LEU A 26 -5.34 3.26 -11.55
C LEU A 26 -4.43 2.84 -12.70
N PHE A 27 -3.12 2.79 -12.47
CA PHE A 27 -2.13 2.38 -13.46
C PHE A 27 -2.30 0.91 -13.83
N ALA A 28 -2.65 0.04 -12.89
CA ALA A 28 -2.92 -1.36 -13.17
C ALA A 28 -4.06 -1.60 -14.19
N LEU A 29 -4.92 -0.60 -14.45
CA LEU A 29 -5.96 -0.66 -15.49
C LEU A 29 -5.41 -0.42 -16.91
N PHE A 30 -4.29 0.28 -17.05
CA PHE A 30 -3.78 0.68 -18.37
C PHE A 30 -3.35 -0.49 -19.25
N PRO A 31 -2.64 -1.53 -18.80
CA PRO A 31 -2.26 -2.62 -19.69
C PRO A 31 -3.44 -3.39 -20.26
N PRO A 32 -4.46 -3.79 -19.46
CA PRO A 32 -5.68 -4.39 -20.01
C PRO A 32 -6.38 -3.49 -21.02
N LEU A 33 -6.56 -2.20 -20.69
CA LEU A 33 -7.26 -1.25 -21.56
C LEU A 33 -6.48 -0.98 -22.86
N TYR A 34 -5.15 -0.86 -22.78
CA TYR A 34 -4.27 -0.67 -23.92
C TYR A 34 -4.30 -1.86 -24.86
N MET A 35 -4.16 -3.09 -24.34
CA MET A 35 -4.19 -4.29 -25.18
C MET A 35 -5.58 -4.53 -25.78
N TRP A 36 -6.64 -4.24 -25.03
CA TRP A 36 -8.01 -4.38 -25.52
C TRP A 36 -8.31 -3.41 -26.67
N GLY A 37 -7.90 -2.14 -26.55
CA GLY A 37 -8.16 -1.14 -27.59
C GLY A 37 -7.24 -1.23 -28.81
N SER A 38 -6.00 -1.69 -28.63
CA SER A 38 -4.99 -1.70 -29.71
C SER A 38 -4.89 -3.02 -30.48
N GLY A 39 -5.28 -4.16 -29.87
CA GLY A 39 -5.06 -5.49 -30.44
C GLY A 39 -3.59 -5.93 -30.49
N ILE A 40 -2.66 -5.11 -29.96
CA ILE A 40 -1.21 -5.37 -29.98
C ILE A 40 -0.85 -6.37 -28.88
N ARG A 41 -0.11 -7.42 -29.25
CA ARG A 41 0.52 -8.36 -28.32
C ARG A 41 2.01 -8.07 -28.28
N PHE A 42 2.46 -7.37 -27.24
CA PHE A 42 3.86 -7.02 -27.03
C PHE A 42 4.43 -7.86 -25.90
N GLU A 43 5.59 -8.47 -26.14
CA GLU A 43 6.29 -9.34 -25.20
C GLU A 43 7.72 -8.83 -24.97
N ILE A 44 8.20 -8.96 -23.73
CA ILE A 44 9.57 -8.64 -23.34
C ILE A 44 10.13 -9.90 -22.69
N LEU A 45 11.25 -10.41 -23.23
CA LEU A 45 11.89 -11.64 -22.74
C LEU A 45 10.93 -12.86 -22.68
N GLY A 46 9.93 -12.92 -23.57
CA GLY A 46 8.91 -13.96 -23.59
C GLY A 46 7.79 -13.81 -22.56
N ILE A 47 7.75 -12.69 -21.82
CA ILE A 47 6.67 -12.37 -20.88
C ILE A 47 5.78 -11.29 -21.51
N PRO A 48 4.44 -11.46 -21.51
CA PRO A 48 3.54 -10.42 -21.99
C PRO A 48 3.74 -9.13 -21.19
N PHE A 49 3.85 -8.01 -21.89
CA PHE A 49 4.11 -6.70 -21.29
C PHE A 49 3.13 -6.36 -20.16
N ALA A 50 1.85 -6.70 -20.31
CA ALA A 50 0.85 -6.48 -19.28
C ALA A 50 1.12 -7.24 -17.98
N ILE A 51 1.65 -8.46 -18.06
CA ILE A 51 2.02 -9.23 -16.88
C ILE A 51 3.19 -8.55 -16.17
N MET A 52 4.23 -8.15 -16.90
CA MET A 52 5.34 -7.39 -16.32
C MET A 52 4.87 -6.11 -15.65
N TYR A 53 3.97 -5.37 -16.30
CA TYR A 53 3.42 -4.14 -15.76
C TYR A 53 2.64 -4.37 -14.46
N TRP A 54 1.83 -5.45 -14.39
CA TRP A 54 1.15 -5.83 -13.15
C TRP A 54 2.10 -6.25 -12.05
N LEU A 55 3.16 -6.99 -12.37
CA LEU A 55 4.20 -7.33 -11.38
C LEU A 55 4.84 -6.07 -10.79
N ILE A 56 5.17 -5.08 -11.63
CA ILE A 56 5.72 -3.81 -11.16
C ILE A 56 4.72 -3.07 -10.27
N ASN A 57 3.44 -3.01 -10.64
CA ASN A 57 2.41 -2.39 -9.78
C ASN A 57 2.23 -3.14 -8.47
N GLY A 58 2.27 -4.47 -8.50
CA GLY A 58 2.24 -5.30 -7.30
C GLY A 58 3.41 -5.00 -6.36
N LEU A 59 4.61 -4.80 -6.90
CA LEU A 59 5.78 -4.39 -6.11
C LEU A 59 5.58 -2.98 -5.52
N VAL A 60 5.09 -2.02 -6.31
CA VAL A 60 4.79 -0.67 -5.81
C VAL A 60 3.78 -0.72 -4.68
N LEU A 61 2.69 -1.47 -4.83
CA LEU A 61 1.68 -1.67 -3.78
C LEU A 61 2.30 -2.33 -2.55
N GLY A 62 3.05 -3.41 -2.73
CA GLY A 62 3.72 -4.13 -1.65
C GLY A 62 4.65 -3.22 -0.85
N PHE A 63 5.50 -2.43 -1.53
CA PHE A 63 6.39 -1.47 -0.86
C PHE A 63 5.63 -0.30 -0.22
N THR A 64 4.53 0.15 -0.81
CA THR A 64 3.69 1.21 -0.23
C THR A 64 3.09 0.75 1.09
N LEU A 65 2.50 -0.45 1.12
CA LEU A 65 1.90 -1.00 2.33
C LEU A 65 2.97 -1.37 3.37
N TRP A 66 4.11 -1.91 2.94
CA TRP A 66 5.22 -2.17 3.85
C TRP A 66 5.78 -0.89 4.48
N GLY A 67 5.90 0.19 3.70
CA GLY A 67 6.28 1.50 4.21
C GLY A 67 5.26 2.06 5.20
N LEU A 68 3.96 1.92 4.91
CA LEU A 68 2.88 2.34 5.81
C LEU A 68 2.96 1.57 7.14
N TYR A 69 3.15 0.26 7.08
CA TYR A 69 3.32 -0.60 8.25
C TYR A 69 4.49 -0.13 9.15
N ILE A 70 5.65 0.19 8.56
CA ILE A 70 6.80 0.72 9.31
C ILE A 70 6.46 2.07 9.98
N VAL A 71 5.70 2.93 9.30
CA VAL A 71 5.28 4.23 9.85
C VAL A 71 4.33 4.06 11.04
N GLU A 72 3.36 3.14 10.93
CA GLU A 72 2.41 2.82 11.99
C GLU A 72 3.12 2.18 13.20
N ASP A 73 4.08 1.28 12.96
CA ASP A 73 4.95 0.69 13.98
C ASP A 73 5.74 1.76 14.77
N ILE A 74 6.40 2.69 14.06
CA ILE A 74 7.17 3.76 14.69
C ILE A 74 6.29 4.66 15.59
N ARG A 75 5.01 4.81 15.23
CA ARG A 75 4.01 5.61 15.95
C ARG A 75 3.34 4.85 17.10
N GLY A 76 3.57 3.53 17.20
CA GLY A 76 2.93 2.68 18.20
C GLY A 76 1.44 2.44 17.94
N GLU A 77 0.96 2.74 16.73
CA GLU A 77 -0.46 2.58 16.37
C GLU A 77 -0.84 1.10 16.19
N LEU A 78 0.13 0.22 15.95
CA LEU A 78 -0.09 -1.23 15.81
C LEU A 78 -0.34 -1.94 17.15
N ASP A 79 0.13 -1.38 18.27
CA ASP A 79 0.02 -1.99 19.59
C ASP A 79 -1.35 -1.76 20.24
N GLU A 80 -2.06 -0.70 19.85
CA GLU A 80 -3.40 -0.37 20.35
C GLU A 80 -4.45 -1.44 19.98
N ASP A 81 -4.27 -2.12 18.84
CA ASP A 81 -5.17 -3.18 18.34
C ASP A 81 -4.91 -4.56 18.97
N LEU A 82 -3.79 -4.73 19.69
CA LEU A 82 -3.37 -5.99 20.32
C LEU A 82 -3.76 -6.10 21.81
N LEU A 83 -4.15 -4.98 22.43
CA LEU A 83 -4.64 -4.99 23.80
C LEU A 83 -6.06 -5.57 23.82
N PRO A 84 -6.33 -6.67 24.55
CA PRO A 84 -7.70 -7.13 24.75
C PRO A 84 -8.49 -5.97 25.36
N ALA A 85 -9.63 -5.62 24.75
CA ALA A 85 -10.60 -4.71 25.33
C ALA A 85 -10.79 -5.13 26.80
N THR A 86 -10.34 -4.27 27.71
CA THR A 86 -10.08 -4.60 29.10
C THR A 86 -11.25 -5.39 29.71
N ALA A 87 -10.97 -6.56 30.29
CA ALA A 87 -11.88 -7.07 31.31
C ALA A 87 -11.83 -6.07 32.46
N PRO A 88 -12.94 -5.40 32.84
CA PRO A 88 -12.94 -4.57 34.03
C PRO A 88 -12.62 -5.50 35.20
N LEU A 89 -11.60 -5.15 36.00
CA LEU A 89 -11.41 -5.75 37.32
C LEU A 89 -12.58 -5.29 38.20
N SER A 90 -13.75 -5.93 38.05
CA SER A 90 -14.76 -5.95 39.09
C SER A 90 -14.29 -6.95 40.13
N GLY A 91 -13.79 -6.47 41.27
CA GLY A 91 -13.41 -7.36 42.34
C GLY A 91 -12.64 -6.65 43.45
N GLU A 92 -13.43 -6.02 44.34
CA GLU A 92 -13.17 -5.77 45.77
C GLU A 92 -12.15 -4.69 46.18
#